data_AF-A0A3A2ZSX5-F1
#
_entry.id   AF-A0A3A2ZSX5-F1
#
_cell.length_a   1.000
_cell.length_b   1.000
_cell.length_c   1.000
_cell.angle_alpha   90.00
_cell.angle_beta   90.00
_cell.angle_gamma   90.00
#
_symmetry.space_group_name_H-M   'P 1'
#
loop_
_entity.id
_entity.type
_entity.pdbx_description
1 polymer ?
#
loop_
_entity_poly.entity_id
_entity_poly.type
_entity_poly.pdbx_seq_one_letter_code
_entity_poly.pdbx_strand_id
1 'polypeptide(L)'
;MPPEYSDQERDAALVNQWRTYAEACQKHGTPSIVQACHPGRQSPRIAGRRGIFGQSIAPSAIPLKLGESCLDQFISAMAFSSPREMTQADIDTVIRQFVDAARLMADSGFSGIELHGAHGYLLDQFLNAKTNQRTDAYGGTPEKRAKIVLDIVTEIRKVVPSNFCVGIKLNSADHNSSTFEGTMTQIGLLVEAGIDFLEVSGGSYEDPSMMGYGKDEQPKSERTAAREAFFLEFATEVRKRYPTLILMLTGGFRSRAGAEAAIKANACDIIGIGRPSAIDAKFPQLLLDESVPDEKAQLPLAKVKPPFIAKFLPMSMKSVGAGLESSYYAGQIKRIGNGLKTYVPAL
;
A
#
# COMPACT_ATOMS: atom_id res chain seq x y z
N MET A 1 -2.80 -21.58 -15.75
CA MET A 1 -2.08 -20.46 -15.10
C MET A 1 -0.69 -20.39 -15.74
N PRO A 2 0.12 -19.31 -15.65
CA PRO A 2 1.56 -19.58 -15.65
C PRO A 2 1.81 -20.67 -14.59
N PRO A 3 2.72 -21.62 -14.82
CA PRO A 3 2.99 -22.65 -13.81
C PRO A 3 3.24 -21.96 -12.47
N GLU A 4 2.67 -22.52 -11.39
CA GLU A 4 3.02 -22.10 -10.04
C GLU A 4 4.55 -22.16 -9.93
N TYR A 5 5.16 -21.09 -9.43
CA TYR A 5 6.62 -21.09 -9.27
C TYR A 5 6.99 -22.24 -8.35
N SER A 6 7.78 -23.17 -8.86
CA SER A 6 8.12 -24.39 -8.16
C SER A 6 9.48 -24.28 -7.48
N ASP A 7 10.50 -24.02 -8.29
CA ASP A 7 11.87 -23.80 -7.84
C ASP A 7 12.71 -23.14 -8.95
N GLN A 8 13.90 -22.68 -8.55
CA GLN A 8 14.82 -21.96 -9.42
C GLN A 8 15.28 -22.78 -10.63
N GLU A 9 15.38 -24.12 -10.50
CA GLU A 9 15.88 -24.98 -11.57
C GLU A 9 14.83 -25.19 -12.67
N ARG A 10 13.58 -25.44 -12.27
CA ARG A 10 12.47 -25.67 -13.19
C ARG A 10 11.96 -24.40 -13.85
N ASP A 11 12.01 -23.28 -13.14
CA ASP A 11 11.49 -21.99 -13.59
C ASP A 11 12.61 -20.99 -13.92
N ALA A 12 13.80 -21.48 -14.32
CA ALA A 12 15.00 -20.68 -14.55
C ALA A 12 14.78 -19.46 -15.47
N ALA A 13 13.94 -19.59 -16.50
CA ALA A 13 13.62 -18.48 -17.40
C ALA A 13 12.88 -17.33 -16.68
N LEU A 14 11.93 -17.67 -15.80
CA LEU A 14 11.20 -16.69 -15.00
C LEU A 14 12.14 -16.01 -13.99
N VAL A 15 12.97 -16.80 -13.30
CA VAL A 15 13.97 -16.27 -12.36
C VAL A 15 14.95 -15.34 -13.07
N ASN A 16 15.46 -15.71 -14.26
CA ASN A 16 16.38 -14.87 -15.03
C ASN A 16 15.75 -13.52 -15.43
N GLN A 17 14.46 -13.51 -15.78
CA GLN A 17 13.75 -12.28 -16.11
C GLN A 17 13.66 -11.34 -14.89
N TRP A 18 13.28 -11.86 -13.73
CA TRP A 18 13.21 -11.08 -12.49
C TRP A 18 14.59 -10.68 -11.97
N ARG A 19 15.62 -11.51 -12.15
CA ARG A 19 17.01 -11.18 -11.80
C ARG A 19 17.51 -9.96 -12.54
N THR A 20 17.23 -9.86 -13.84
CA THR A 20 17.58 -8.68 -14.64
C THR A 20 16.98 -7.41 -14.03
N TYR A 21 15.76 -7.50 -13.48
CA TYR A 21 15.11 -6.36 -12.84
C TYR A 21 15.72 -6.04 -11.46
N ALA A 22 15.97 -7.07 -10.63
CA ALA A 22 16.62 -6.92 -9.33
C ALA A 22 18.00 -6.28 -9.45
N GLU A 23 18.81 -6.71 -10.42
CA GLU A 23 20.14 -6.15 -10.70
C GLU A 23 20.06 -4.68 -11.14
N ALA A 24 19.09 -4.33 -12.00
CA ALA A 24 18.90 -2.97 -12.46
C ALA A 24 18.50 -2.02 -11.31
N CYS A 25 17.59 -2.45 -10.43
CA CYS A 25 17.15 -1.66 -9.27
C CYS A 25 18.26 -1.46 -8.23
N GLN A 26 19.10 -2.50 -8.03
CA GLN A 26 20.10 -2.52 -6.96
C GLN A 26 21.52 -2.19 -7.45
N LYS A 27 21.68 -1.80 -8.72
CA LYS A 27 22.98 -1.48 -9.35
C LYS A 27 23.84 -0.48 -8.56
N HIS A 28 23.20 0.42 -7.83
CA HIS A 28 23.85 1.48 -7.05
C HIS A 28 23.86 1.21 -5.53
N GLY A 29 23.60 -0.03 -5.12
CA GLY A 29 23.68 -0.48 -3.72
C GLY A 29 22.41 -0.24 -2.89
N THR A 30 21.39 0.42 -3.43
CA THR A 30 20.09 0.55 -2.75
C THR A 30 19.35 -0.80 -2.78
N PRO A 31 18.98 -1.38 -1.62
CA PRO A 31 18.20 -2.62 -1.59
C PRO A 31 16.83 -2.40 -2.22
N SER A 32 16.35 -3.38 -2.99
CA SER A 32 15.04 -3.34 -3.63
C SER A 32 14.12 -4.37 -3.00
N ILE A 33 12.96 -3.92 -2.54
CA ILE A 33 11.90 -4.73 -1.93
C ILE A 33 10.69 -4.72 -2.84
N VAL A 34 10.06 -5.87 -3.06
CA VAL A 34 8.87 -5.99 -3.93
C VAL A 34 7.61 -6.10 -3.08
N GLN A 35 6.62 -5.25 -3.35
CA GLN A 35 5.33 -5.36 -2.69
C GLN A 35 4.44 -6.41 -3.38
N ALA A 36 4.05 -7.46 -2.66
CA ALA A 36 3.09 -8.45 -3.12
C ALA A 36 1.67 -8.08 -2.72
N CYS A 37 0.74 -8.12 -3.67
CA CYS A 37 -0.64 -7.70 -3.46
C CYS A 37 -1.65 -8.69 -4.04
N HIS A 38 -2.82 -8.76 -3.41
CA HIS A 38 -3.97 -9.49 -3.93
C HIS A 38 -5.23 -8.63 -3.73
N PRO A 39 -5.96 -8.25 -4.79
CA PRO A 39 -7.03 -7.24 -4.70
C PRO A 39 -8.29 -7.75 -3.98
N GLY A 40 -8.47 -9.08 -3.86
CA GLY A 40 -9.63 -9.68 -3.20
C GLY A 40 -10.95 -9.20 -3.80
N ARG A 41 -11.88 -8.70 -2.96
CA ARG A 41 -13.16 -8.14 -3.44
C ARG A 41 -13.04 -6.94 -4.38
N GLN A 42 -11.88 -6.26 -4.41
CA GLN A 42 -11.62 -5.13 -5.32
C GLN A 42 -11.09 -5.57 -6.68
N SER A 43 -11.05 -6.87 -7.00
CA SER A 43 -10.66 -7.34 -8.33
C SER A 43 -11.74 -6.97 -9.38
N PRO A 44 -11.43 -6.14 -10.39
CA PRO A 44 -12.38 -5.80 -11.45
C PRO A 44 -12.88 -7.04 -12.21
N ARG A 45 -14.13 -7.03 -12.71
CA ARG A 45 -14.75 -8.20 -13.39
C ARG A 45 -13.90 -8.79 -14.51
N ILE A 46 -13.24 -7.93 -15.29
CA ILE A 46 -12.40 -8.30 -16.44
C ILE A 46 -10.91 -8.45 -16.11
N ALA A 47 -10.54 -8.46 -14.83
CA ALA A 47 -9.14 -8.58 -14.44
C ALA A 47 -8.61 -10.02 -14.57
N GLY A 48 -7.37 -10.14 -15.04
CA GLY A 48 -6.68 -11.42 -15.17
C GLY A 48 -7.33 -12.34 -16.21
N ARG A 49 -7.46 -13.62 -15.86
CA ARG A 49 -8.04 -14.66 -16.74
C ARG A 49 -9.46 -15.05 -16.34
N ARG A 50 -10.07 -14.31 -15.42
CA ARG A 50 -11.40 -14.61 -14.89
C ARG A 50 -12.44 -14.27 -15.95
N GLY A 51 -13.37 -15.20 -16.21
CA GLY A 51 -14.50 -14.94 -17.09
C GLY A 51 -15.43 -13.85 -16.53
N ILE A 52 -16.26 -13.26 -17.38
CA ILE A 52 -17.18 -12.15 -17.03
C ILE A 52 -18.12 -12.49 -15.84
N PHE A 53 -18.42 -13.78 -15.67
CA PHE A 53 -19.25 -14.32 -14.58
C PHE A 53 -18.45 -14.87 -13.39
N GLY A 54 -17.12 -14.86 -13.46
CA GLY A 54 -16.29 -15.35 -12.36
C GLY A 54 -16.37 -14.42 -11.14
N GLN A 55 -16.54 -15.00 -9.97
CA GLN A 55 -16.59 -14.26 -8.70
C GLN A 55 -15.19 -13.96 -8.18
N SER A 56 -15.06 -12.89 -7.41
CA SER A 56 -13.82 -12.57 -6.69
C SER A 56 -13.81 -13.38 -5.41
N ILE A 57 -12.67 -13.50 -4.77
CA ILE A 57 -12.56 -14.13 -3.46
C ILE A 57 -12.32 -13.08 -2.39
N ALA A 58 -12.89 -13.30 -1.21
CA ALA A 58 -12.77 -12.44 -0.04
C ALA A 58 -13.01 -13.27 1.24
N PRO A 59 -12.61 -12.77 2.42
CA PRO A 59 -12.91 -13.45 3.69
C PRO A 59 -14.40 -13.67 3.93
N SER A 60 -15.26 -12.76 3.44
CA SER A 60 -16.72 -12.88 3.50
C SER A 60 -17.37 -12.38 2.23
N ALA A 61 -18.59 -12.83 1.94
CA ALA A 61 -19.38 -12.47 0.76
C ALA A 61 -19.97 -11.04 0.84
N ILE A 62 -19.13 -10.04 1.14
CA ILE A 62 -19.51 -8.63 1.32
C ILE A 62 -19.03 -7.80 0.12
N PRO A 63 -19.95 -7.31 -0.74
CA PRO A 63 -19.58 -6.52 -1.91
C PRO A 63 -18.86 -5.20 -1.58
N LEU A 64 -18.03 -4.74 -2.52
CA LEU A 64 -17.45 -3.39 -2.46
C LEU A 64 -18.54 -2.34 -2.69
N LYS A 65 -18.55 -1.29 -1.87
CA LYS A 65 -19.42 -0.11 -2.03
C LYS A 65 -18.55 1.12 -2.24
N LEU A 66 -18.57 1.70 -3.44
CA LEU A 66 -17.79 2.90 -3.79
C LEU A 66 -18.44 4.21 -3.30
N GLY A 67 -19.67 4.16 -2.80
CA GLY A 67 -20.44 5.31 -2.34
C GLY A 67 -21.81 4.88 -1.82
N GLU A 68 -22.55 5.85 -1.29
CA GLU A 68 -23.87 5.62 -0.70
C GLU A 68 -25.00 5.81 -1.71
N SER A 69 -24.77 6.54 -2.81
CA SER A 69 -25.81 6.80 -3.80
C SER A 69 -26.17 5.54 -4.61
N CYS A 70 -27.41 5.47 -5.08
CA CYS A 70 -27.88 4.36 -5.94
C CYS A 70 -27.01 4.21 -7.20
N LEU A 71 -26.58 5.34 -7.78
CA LEU A 71 -25.72 5.35 -8.96
C LEU A 71 -24.30 4.82 -8.65
N ASP A 72 -23.71 5.18 -7.51
CA ASP A 72 -22.40 4.66 -7.09
C ASP A 72 -22.46 3.14 -6.84
N GLN A 73 -23.56 2.68 -6.24
CA GLN A 73 -23.79 1.26 -6.00
C GLN A 73 -23.96 0.49 -7.32
N PHE A 74 -24.70 1.05 -8.29
CA PHE A 74 -24.85 0.48 -9.62
C PHE A 74 -23.51 0.39 -10.36
N ILE A 75 -22.71 1.46 -10.35
CA ILE A 75 -21.37 1.47 -10.96
C ILE A 75 -20.47 0.44 -10.28
N SER A 76 -20.51 0.34 -8.94
CA SER A 76 -19.74 -0.66 -8.18
C SER A 76 -20.12 -2.08 -8.60
N ALA A 77 -21.41 -2.37 -8.75
CA ALA A 77 -21.90 -3.70 -9.14
C ALA A 77 -21.55 -4.09 -10.59
N MET A 78 -21.45 -3.10 -11.49
CA MET A 78 -20.99 -3.30 -12.86
C MET A 78 -19.46 -3.49 -12.93
N ALA A 79 -18.69 -2.73 -12.15
CA ALA A 79 -17.23 -2.78 -12.18
C ALA A 79 -16.67 -4.01 -11.43
N PHE A 80 -17.30 -4.39 -10.31
CA PHE A 80 -16.85 -5.44 -9.41
C PHE A 80 -17.90 -6.55 -9.27
N SER A 81 -17.44 -7.79 -9.23
CA SER A 81 -18.30 -8.93 -8.90
C SER A 81 -18.55 -8.98 -7.40
N SER A 82 -19.74 -9.40 -6.96
CA SER A 82 -19.92 -9.83 -5.57
C SER A 82 -18.92 -10.95 -5.26
N PRO A 83 -18.11 -10.82 -4.21
CA PRO A 83 -17.12 -11.84 -3.89
C PRO A 83 -17.80 -13.08 -3.32
N ARG A 84 -17.19 -14.23 -3.58
CA ARG A 84 -17.45 -15.48 -2.88
C ARG A 84 -16.60 -15.51 -1.61
N GLU A 85 -17.19 -16.01 -0.53
CA GLU A 85 -16.44 -16.30 0.69
C GLU A 85 -15.40 -17.40 0.42
N MET A 86 -14.16 -17.16 0.87
CA MET A 86 -13.06 -18.11 0.72
C MET A 86 -13.31 -19.38 1.54
N THR A 87 -13.09 -20.53 0.92
CA THR A 87 -12.96 -21.82 1.59
C THR A 87 -11.56 -21.96 2.20
N GLN A 88 -11.34 -22.97 3.04
CA GLN A 88 -10.00 -23.28 3.54
C GLN A 88 -9.00 -23.50 2.38
N ALA A 89 -9.41 -24.23 1.33
CA ALA A 89 -8.57 -24.47 0.17
C ALA A 89 -8.21 -23.18 -0.59
N ASP A 90 -9.11 -22.20 -0.66
CA ASP A 90 -8.81 -20.88 -1.23
C ASP A 90 -7.77 -20.14 -0.36
N ILE A 91 -7.91 -20.19 0.97
CA ILE A 91 -6.96 -19.58 1.91
C ILE A 91 -5.58 -20.22 1.77
N ASP A 92 -5.51 -21.55 1.79
CA ASP A 92 -4.25 -22.28 1.63
C ASP A 92 -3.58 -21.96 0.29
N THR A 93 -4.37 -21.81 -0.77
CA THR A 93 -3.87 -21.43 -2.11
C THR A 93 -3.29 -20.03 -2.10
N VAL A 94 -3.98 -19.06 -1.50
CA VAL A 94 -3.48 -17.69 -1.40
C VAL A 94 -2.19 -17.63 -0.57
N ILE A 95 -2.14 -18.36 0.56
CA ILE A 95 -0.92 -18.45 1.38
C ILE A 95 0.23 -18.96 0.53
N ARG A 96 0.05 -20.08 -0.17
CA ARG A 96 1.08 -20.63 -1.08
C ARG A 96 1.52 -19.61 -2.13
N GLN A 97 0.59 -18.89 -2.76
CA GLN A 97 0.93 -17.89 -3.78
C GLN A 97 1.78 -16.73 -3.23
N PHE A 98 1.54 -16.27 -2.00
CA PHE A 98 2.41 -15.28 -1.36
C PHE A 98 3.80 -15.84 -1.05
N VAL A 99 3.87 -17.11 -0.60
CA VAL A 99 5.12 -17.81 -0.29
C VAL A 99 5.95 -18.02 -1.56
N ASP A 100 5.33 -18.51 -2.63
CA ASP A 100 5.97 -18.72 -3.93
C ASP A 100 6.48 -17.41 -4.52
N ALA A 101 5.70 -16.33 -4.38
CA ALA A 101 6.14 -14.99 -4.78
C ALA A 101 7.37 -14.53 -3.99
N ALA A 102 7.38 -14.68 -2.66
CA ALA A 102 8.53 -14.33 -1.82
C ALA A 102 9.77 -15.13 -2.20
N ARG A 103 9.62 -16.44 -2.42
CA ARG A 103 10.70 -17.34 -2.84
C ARG A 103 11.25 -16.93 -4.20
N LEU A 104 10.39 -16.65 -5.17
CA LEU A 104 10.81 -16.16 -6.49
C LEU A 104 11.59 -14.84 -6.38
N MET A 105 11.16 -13.91 -5.53
CA MET A 105 11.88 -12.65 -5.33
C MET A 105 13.25 -12.87 -4.70
N ALA A 106 13.36 -13.77 -3.72
CA ALA A 106 14.63 -14.15 -3.11
C ALA A 106 15.58 -14.81 -4.11
N ASP A 107 15.10 -15.81 -4.86
CA ASP A 107 15.89 -16.54 -5.87
C ASP A 107 16.32 -15.65 -7.06
N SER A 108 15.58 -14.56 -7.29
CA SER A 108 15.91 -13.53 -8.28
C SER A 108 16.89 -12.47 -7.77
N GLY A 109 17.19 -12.45 -6.46
CA GLY A 109 18.15 -11.54 -5.85
C GLY A 109 17.57 -10.20 -5.36
N PHE A 110 16.26 -10.08 -5.19
CA PHE A 110 15.69 -8.94 -4.46
C PHE A 110 16.07 -9.01 -2.97
N SER A 111 16.11 -7.85 -2.31
CA SER A 111 16.47 -7.76 -0.89
C SER A 111 15.30 -8.10 0.05
N GLY A 112 14.06 -8.14 -0.45
CA GLY A 112 12.91 -8.44 0.39
C GLY A 112 11.56 -8.43 -0.32
N ILE A 113 10.52 -8.70 0.46
CA ILE A 113 9.11 -8.61 0.09
C ILE A 113 8.35 -7.75 1.10
N GLU A 114 7.36 -7.00 0.62
CA GLU A 114 6.40 -6.29 1.46
C GLU A 114 4.99 -6.84 1.21
N LEU A 115 4.31 -7.26 2.28
CA LEU A 115 2.93 -7.73 2.20
C LEU A 115 1.97 -6.55 2.17
N HIS A 116 1.09 -6.50 1.16
CA HIS A 116 0.10 -5.44 1.08
C HIS A 116 -1.15 -5.72 1.95
N GLY A 117 -1.07 -5.33 3.23
CA GLY A 117 -2.14 -5.39 4.23
C GLY A 117 -2.98 -4.11 4.38
N ALA A 118 -3.14 -3.34 3.30
CA ALA A 118 -3.76 -2.01 3.33
C ALA A 118 -4.71 -1.78 2.15
N HIS A 119 -5.33 -0.59 2.09
CA HIS A 119 -6.17 -0.09 1.01
C HIS A 119 -7.37 -0.98 0.64
N GLY A 120 -7.89 -1.76 1.59
CA GLY A 120 -9.03 -2.64 1.34
C GLY A 120 -8.71 -3.83 0.43
N TYR A 121 -7.44 -4.20 0.24
CA TYR A 121 -7.03 -5.40 -0.50
C TYR A 121 -7.18 -6.65 0.37
N LEU A 122 -6.88 -7.83 -0.16
CA LEU A 122 -7.31 -9.09 0.48
C LEU A 122 -6.83 -9.23 1.93
N LEU A 123 -5.55 -8.94 2.21
CA LEU A 123 -5.03 -9.05 3.57
C LEU A 123 -5.70 -8.02 4.51
N ASP A 124 -5.89 -6.77 4.07
CA ASP A 124 -6.68 -5.76 4.81
C ASP A 124 -8.13 -6.22 5.02
N GLN A 125 -8.73 -6.87 4.02
CA GLN A 125 -10.08 -7.42 4.13
C GLN A 125 -10.18 -8.46 5.25
N PHE A 126 -9.15 -9.31 5.43
CA PHE A 126 -9.10 -10.27 6.54
C PHE A 126 -8.88 -9.57 7.88
N LEU A 127 -7.96 -8.61 7.95
CA LEU A 127 -7.63 -7.88 9.18
C LEU A 127 -8.80 -7.05 9.72
N ASN A 128 -9.66 -6.54 8.82
CA ASN A 128 -10.72 -5.60 9.14
C ASN A 128 -12.06 -6.29 9.48
N ALA A 129 -12.59 -6.01 10.68
CA ALA A 129 -13.86 -6.56 11.16
C ALA A 129 -15.09 -6.13 10.33
N LYS A 130 -15.00 -5.06 9.54
CA LYS A 130 -16.09 -4.62 8.65
C LYS A 130 -16.25 -5.51 7.42
N THR A 131 -15.17 -6.20 7.03
CA THR A 131 -15.08 -6.97 5.79
C THR A 131 -14.91 -8.47 6.02
N ASN A 132 -14.50 -8.85 7.22
CA ASN A 132 -14.36 -10.23 7.65
C ASN A 132 -15.38 -10.55 8.75
N GLN A 133 -16.43 -11.27 8.38
CA GLN A 133 -17.49 -11.74 9.26
C GLN A 133 -17.43 -13.28 9.46
N ARG A 134 -16.27 -13.89 9.20
CA ARG A 134 -16.09 -15.33 9.39
C ARG A 134 -16.18 -15.70 10.87
N THR A 135 -16.62 -16.91 11.13
CA THR A 135 -16.74 -17.49 12.49
C THR A 135 -15.70 -18.59 12.75
N ASP A 136 -14.86 -18.90 11.77
CA ASP A 136 -13.83 -19.93 11.83
C ASP A 136 -12.51 -19.40 12.43
N ALA A 137 -11.39 -20.09 12.15
CA ALA A 137 -10.07 -19.71 12.63
C ALA A 137 -9.53 -18.39 12.04
N TYR A 138 -10.15 -17.89 10.97
CA TYR A 138 -9.70 -16.71 10.23
C TYR A 138 -10.60 -15.48 10.44
N GLY A 139 -11.56 -15.51 11.38
CA GLY A 139 -12.43 -14.37 11.68
C GLY A 139 -12.90 -14.27 13.13
N GLY A 140 -13.71 -13.26 13.43
CA GLY A 140 -14.12 -12.94 14.80
C GLY A 140 -13.12 -12.03 15.50
N THR A 141 -12.26 -12.58 16.36
CA THR A 141 -11.33 -11.79 17.19
C THR A 141 -10.18 -11.18 16.37
N PRO A 142 -9.52 -10.10 16.84
CA PRO A 142 -8.37 -9.51 16.14
C PRO A 142 -7.26 -10.52 15.81
N GLU A 143 -6.96 -11.45 16.72
CA GLU A 143 -5.96 -12.49 16.58
C GLU A 143 -6.30 -13.45 15.44
N LYS A 144 -7.55 -13.93 15.41
CA LYS A 144 -8.03 -14.81 14.34
C LYS A 144 -8.03 -14.11 12.98
N ARG A 145 -8.37 -12.82 12.93
CA ARG A 145 -8.30 -12.01 11.71
C ARG A 145 -6.88 -11.81 11.20
N ALA A 146 -5.89 -11.73 12.09
CA ALA A 146 -4.46 -11.66 11.71
C ALA A 146 -3.90 -13.00 11.23
N LYS A 147 -4.54 -14.13 11.57
CA LYS A 147 -4.01 -15.47 11.31
C LYS A 147 -3.51 -15.70 9.89
N ILE A 148 -4.22 -15.24 8.86
CA ILE A 148 -3.77 -15.42 7.47
C ILE A 148 -2.42 -14.75 7.20
N VAL A 149 -2.20 -13.57 7.76
CA VAL A 149 -0.94 -12.84 7.59
C VAL A 149 0.17 -13.53 8.37
N LEU A 150 -0.13 -14.01 9.59
CA LEU A 150 0.81 -14.78 10.40
C LEU A 150 1.24 -16.07 9.71
N ASP A 151 0.28 -16.79 9.11
CA ASP A 151 0.55 -18.00 8.33
C ASP A 151 1.45 -17.67 7.13
N ILE A 152 1.18 -16.58 6.39
CA ILE A 152 2.02 -16.13 5.27
C ILE A 152 3.45 -15.80 5.73
N VAL A 153 3.61 -14.97 6.76
CA VAL A 153 4.94 -14.58 7.27
C VAL A 153 5.71 -15.81 7.73
N THR A 154 5.06 -16.70 8.48
CA THR A 154 5.67 -17.94 8.98
C THR A 154 6.15 -18.84 7.85
N GLU A 155 5.34 -19.05 6.80
CA GLU A 155 5.73 -19.88 5.67
C GLU A 155 6.80 -19.21 4.79
N ILE A 156 6.74 -17.89 4.59
CA ILE A 156 7.81 -17.14 3.88
C ILE A 156 9.15 -17.34 4.58
N ARG A 157 9.21 -17.18 5.90
CA ARG A 157 10.44 -17.31 6.69
C ARG A 157 11.09 -18.70 6.60
N LYS A 158 10.32 -19.75 6.25
CA LYS A 158 10.86 -21.10 6.05
C LYS A 158 11.57 -21.28 4.71
N VAL A 159 11.25 -20.46 3.70
CA VAL A 159 11.70 -20.68 2.32
C VAL A 159 12.64 -19.60 1.79
N VAL A 160 12.82 -18.50 2.52
CA VAL A 160 13.73 -17.40 2.14
C VAL A 160 14.96 -17.34 3.06
N PRO A 161 16.10 -16.78 2.60
CA PRO A 161 17.26 -16.54 3.45
C PRO A 161 16.93 -15.68 4.67
N SER A 162 17.65 -15.87 5.78
CA SER A 162 17.40 -15.12 7.03
C SER A 162 17.66 -13.61 6.92
N ASN A 163 18.44 -13.17 5.93
CA ASN A 163 18.71 -11.77 5.62
C ASN A 163 17.72 -11.17 4.60
N PHE A 164 16.75 -11.94 4.12
CA PHE A 164 15.71 -11.44 3.23
C PHE A 164 14.65 -10.68 4.04
N CYS A 165 14.42 -9.42 3.68
CA CYS A 165 13.52 -8.53 4.40
C CYS A 165 12.05 -8.89 4.16
N VAL A 166 11.24 -8.95 5.21
CA VAL A 166 9.79 -9.19 5.17
C VAL A 166 9.07 -8.06 5.89
N GLY A 167 8.48 -7.14 5.12
CA GLY A 167 7.69 -6.04 5.63
C GLY A 167 6.19 -6.24 5.45
N ILE A 168 5.40 -5.38 6.07
CA ILE A 168 3.96 -5.27 5.82
C ILE A 168 3.52 -3.81 5.80
N LYS A 169 2.60 -3.50 4.89
CA LYS A 169 1.91 -2.21 4.83
C LYS A 169 0.52 -2.29 5.46
N LEU A 170 0.21 -1.40 6.39
CA LEU A 170 -1.13 -1.28 7.01
C LEU A 170 -1.74 0.11 6.83
N ASN A 171 -3.06 0.20 6.90
CA ASN A 171 -3.79 1.46 6.94
C ASN A 171 -3.78 2.06 8.36
N SER A 172 -3.63 3.38 8.49
CA SER A 172 -4.01 4.10 9.71
C SER A 172 -5.49 4.51 9.68
N ALA A 173 -5.96 4.99 8.52
CA ALA A 173 -7.18 5.79 8.41
C ALA A 173 -8.52 5.04 8.51
N ASP A 174 -8.52 3.71 8.40
CA ASP A 174 -9.74 2.90 8.46
C ASP A 174 -10.15 2.55 9.90
N HIS A 175 -9.29 2.92 10.86
CA HIS A 175 -9.44 2.62 12.27
C HIS A 175 -10.02 3.83 13.01
N ASN A 176 -11.11 3.58 13.72
CA ASN A 176 -11.68 4.49 14.71
C ASN A 176 -11.27 4.01 16.11
N SER A 177 -11.54 4.81 17.14
CA SER A 177 -11.24 4.45 18.54
C SER A 177 -11.74 3.05 18.92
N SER A 178 -12.87 2.59 18.39
CA SER A 178 -13.43 1.27 18.69
C SER A 178 -12.68 0.08 18.06
N THR A 179 -11.76 0.31 17.12
CA THR A 179 -10.94 -0.75 16.50
C THR A 179 -9.45 -0.63 16.82
N PHE A 180 -9.04 0.48 17.46
CA PHE A 180 -7.64 0.81 17.71
C PHE A 180 -6.87 -0.28 18.48
N GLU A 181 -7.36 -0.72 19.64
CA GLU A 181 -6.68 -1.77 20.42
C GLU A 181 -6.61 -3.10 19.66
N GLY A 182 -7.66 -3.44 18.89
CA GLY A 182 -7.64 -4.62 18.04
C GLY A 182 -6.52 -4.55 17.00
N THR A 183 -6.28 -3.38 16.39
CA THR A 183 -5.17 -3.18 15.47
C THR A 183 -3.82 -3.26 16.18
N MET A 184 -3.68 -2.71 17.39
CA MET A 184 -2.44 -2.84 18.17
C MET A 184 -2.14 -4.29 18.54
N THR A 185 -3.15 -5.08 18.92
CA THR A 185 -3.01 -6.54 19.09
C THR A 185 -2.50 -7.20 17.82
N GLN A 186 -3.08 -6.87 16.67
CA GLN A 186 -2.64 -7.42 15.38
C GLN A 186 -1.20 -7.05 15.06
N ILE A 187 -0.79 -5.79 15.30
CA ILE A 187 0.61 -5.36 15.11
C ILE A 187 1.54 -6.14 16.04
N GLY A 188 1.18 -6.32 17.31
CA GLY A 188 1.97 -7.13 18.25
C GLY A 188 2.21 -8.54 17.74
N LEU A 189 1.17 -9.21 17.25
CA LEU A 189 1.30 -10.55 16.65
C LEU A 189 2.18 -10.56 15.40
N LEU A 190 2.12 -9.52 14.57
CA LEU A 190 2.98 -9.40 13.39
C LEU A 190 4.45 -9.19 13.77
N VAL A 191 4.72 -8.38 14.79
CA VAL A 191 6.05 -8.18 15.36
C VAL A 191 6.59 -9.49 15.92
N GLU A 192 5.78 -10.23 16.68
CA GLU A 192 6.14 -11.55 17.22
C GLU A 192 6.39 -12.58 16.12
N ALA A 193 5.66 -12.52 15.01
CA ALA A 193 5.89 -13.35 13.83
C ALA A 193 7.17 -12.97 13.05
N GLY A 194 7.82 -11.86 13.41
CA GLY A 194 9.11 -11.46 12.88
C GLY A 194 9.03 -10.70 11.56
N ILE A 195 8.10 -9.76 11.41
CA ILE A 195 8.24 -8.72 10.36
C ILE A 195 9.45 -7.83 10.66
N ASP A 196 10.15 -7.37 9.62
CA ASP A 196 11.33 -6.51 9.76
C ASP A 196 10.97 -5.02 9.82
N PHE A 197 9.89 -4.63 9.14
CA PHE A 197 9.37 -3.27 9.19
C PHE A 197 7.85 -3.21 8.97
N LEU A 198 7.25 -2.13 9.45
CA LEU A 198 5.84 -1.79 9.23
C LEU A 198 5.76 -0.47 8.48
N GLU A 199 5.15 -0.49 7.29
CA GLU A 199 4.75 0.71 6.58
C GLU A 199 3.33 1.13 7.00
N VAL A 200 3.18 2.37 7.45
CA VAL A 200 1.87 2.96 7.76
C VAL A 200 1.46 3.88 6.61
N SER A 201 0.29 3.60 6.04
CA SER A 201 -0.37 4.40 5.01
C SER A 201 -1.64 5.05 5.57
N GLY A 202 -1.92 6.31 5.25
CA GLY A 202 -3.26 6.86 5.54
C GLY A 202 -3.39 8.36 5.77
N GLY A 203 -2.29 9.11 5.83
CA GLY A 203 -2.30 10.56 6.10
C GLY A 203 -1.38 11.38 5.20
N SER A 204 -1.29 12.68 5.47
CA SER A 204 -0.24 13.59 4.99
C SER A 204 0.47 14.12 6.23
N TYR A 205 1.75 13.78 6.43
CA TYR A 205 2.53 14.26 7.59
C TYR A 205 2.97 15.72 7.42
N GLU A 206 3.32 16.12 6.19
CA GLU A 206 3.83 17.46 5.87
C GLU A 206 2.75 18.56 5.74
N ASP A 207 1.61 18.41 6.40
CA ASP A 207 0.62 19.47 6.30
C ASP A 207 1.08 20.75 7.04
N PRO A 208 1.12 21.92 6.36
CA PRO A 208 1.44 23.21 6.96
C PRO A 208 0.71 23.54 8.27
N SER A 209 -0.55 23.10 8.40
CA SER A 209 -1.37 23.36 9.58
C SER A 209 -0.90 22.61 10.84
N MET A 210 -0.14 21.52 10.67
CA MET A 210 0.32 20.64 11.76
C MET A 210 1.76 20.93 12.20
N MET A 211 2.57 21.56 11.34
CA MET A 211 3.98 21.93 11.65
C MET A 211 4.18 23.41 11.97
N GLY A 212 3.11 24.21 12.00
CA GLY A 212 3.19 25.65 12.28
C GLY A 212 3.78 26.49 11.13
N TYR A 213 4.02 25.89 9.95
CA TYR A 213 4.58 26.54 8.77
C TYR A 213 3.61 26.46 7.59
N GLY A 214 2.75 27.47 7.44
CA GLY A 214 2.07 27.80 6.18
C GLY A 214 0.57 28.03 6.32
N LYS A 215 0.14 29.25 5.99
CA LYS A 215 -1.25 29.63 5.77
C LYS A 215 -1.67 29.23 4.35
N ASP A 216 -2.17 28.02 4.16
CA ASP A 216 -2.99 27.74 2.98
C ASP A 216 -4.47 27.98 3.33
N GLU A 217 -5.08 28.95 2.62
CA GLU A 217 -6.42 29.52 2.87
C GLU A 217 -7.59 28.64 2.42
N GLN A 218 -7.38 27.37 2.07
CA GLN A 218 -8.49 26.47 1.77
C GLN A 218 -8.86 25.62 2.98
N PRO A 219 -10.08 25.77 3.55
CA PRO A 219 -10.50 24.95 4.67
C PRO A 219 -10.50 23.48 4.25
N LYS A 220 -9.67 22.67 4.92
CA LYS A 220 -9.74 21.22 4.79
C LYS A 220 -11.11 20.75 5.27
N SER A 221 -11.67 19.74 4.61
CA SER A 221 -12.81 19.04 5.20
C SER A 221 -12.39 18.43 6.53
N GLU A 222 -13.23 18.52 7.56
CA GLU A 222 -13.00 17.95 8.89
C GLU A 222 -12.50 16.49 8.85
N ARG A 223 -13.04 15.70 7.90
CA ARG A 223 -12.63 14.31 7.66
C ARG A 223 -11.13 14.15 7.32
N THR A 224 -10.55 15.09 6.58
CA THR A 224 -9.13 15.03 6.18
C THR A 224 -8.23 15.36 7.37
N ALA A 225 -8.59 16.40 8.13
CA ALA A 225 -7.86 16.78 9.34
C ALA A 225 -7.90 15.66 10.40
N ALA A 226 -9.08 15.07 10.64
CA ALA A 226 -9.22 13.94 11.56
C ALA A 226 -8.37 12.72 11.15
N ARG A 227 -8.27 12.45 9.85
CA ARG A 227 -7.47 11.34 9.32
C ARG A 227 -5.97 11.56 9.51
N GLU A 228 -5.50 12.79 9.32
CA GLU A 228 -4.10 13.16 9.49
C GLU A 228 -3.70 13.14 10.97
N ALA A 229 -4.54 13.67 11.87
CA ALA A 229 -4.32 13.57 13.31
C ALA A 229 -4.25 12.10 13.78
N PHE A 230 -5.17 11.25 13.30
CA PHE A 230 -5.17 9.83 13.63
C PHE A 230 -3.93 9.10 13.10
N PHE A 231 -3.43 9.46 11.91
CA PHE A 231 -2.19 8.89 11.37
C PHE A 231 -0.99 9.13 12.28
N LEU A 232 -0.86 10.34 12.84
CA LEU A 232 0.21 10.67 13.79
C LEU A 232 0.06 9.95 15.12
N GLU A 233 -1.15 9.95 15.68
CA GLU A 233 -1.46 9.25 16.92
C GLU A 233 -1.15 7.75 16.79
N PHE A 234 -1.56 7.15 15.66
CA PHE A 234 -1.27 5.76 15.35
C PHE A 234 0.23 5.47 15.28
N ALA A 235 1.00 6.24 14.51
CA ALA A 235 2.45 6.05 14.40
C ALA A 235 3.14 6.20 15.77
N THR A 236 2.72 7.19 16.57
CA THR A 236 3.25 7.45 17.92
C THR A 236 2.98 6.27 18.85
N GLU A 237 1.77 5.73 18.85
CA GLU A 237 1.41 4.60 19.71
C GLU A 237 2.08 3.30 19.28
N VAL A 238 2.24 3.06 17.97
CA VAL A 238 3.05 1.92 17.48
C VAL A 238 4.49 2.05 17.96
N ARG A 239 5.13 3.23 17.79
CA ARG A 239 6.50 3.47 18.26
C ARG A 239 6.63 3.25 19.77
N LYS A 240 5.65 3.70 20.55
CA LYS A 240 5.64 3.54 22.01
C LYS A 240 5.56 2.08 22.44
N ARG A 241 4.71 1.26 21.79
CA ARG A 241 4.54 -0.16 22.12
C ARG A 241 5.66 -1.04 21.56
N TYR A 242 6.21 -0.68 20.41
CA TYR A 242 7.21 -1.45 19.66
C TYR A 242 8.42 -0.57 19.30
N PRO A 243 9.23 -0.14 20.29
CA PRO A 243 10.27 0.85 20.07
C PRO A 243 11.36 0.41 19.08
N THR A 244 11.59 -0.89 18.93
CA THR A 244 12.60 -1.47 18.03
C THR A 244 12.06 -1.80 16.64
N LEU A 245 10.75 -1.70 16.41
CA LEU A 245 10.16 -1.95 15.10
C LEU A 245 10.56 -0.83 14.14
N ILE A 246 11.07 -1.19 12.96
CA ILE A 246 11.36 -0.20 11.92
C ILE A 246 10.03 0.28 11.33
N LEU A 247 9.80 1.59 11.39
CA LEU A 247 8.58 2.22 10.92
C LEU A 247 8.84 3.03 9.66
N MET A 248 8.08 2.74 8.62
CA MET A 248 8.02 3.53 7.40
C MET A 248 6.72 4.34 7.37
N LEU A 249 6.82 5.64 7.13
CA LEU A 249 5.64 6.49 6.92
C LEU A 249 5.56 6.92 5.46
N THR A 250 4.42 6.61 4.84
CA THR A 250 4.14 7.00 3.46
C THR A 250 2.88 7.84 3.41
N GLY A 251 3.06 9.13 3.18
CA GLY A 251 1.94 10.06 3.25
C GLY A 251 2.34 11.51 3.08
N GLY A 252 2.33 11.99 1.84
CA GLY A 252 2.38 13.43 1.55
C GLY A 252 3.76 14.09 1.64
N PHE A 253 4.84 13.33 1.84
CA PHE A 253 6.20 13.88 1.88
C PHE A 253 6.60 14.49 0.53
N ARG A 254 6.94 15.79 0.54
CA ARG A 254 7.23 16.66 -0.60
C ARG A 254 8.34 17.66 -0.29
N SER A 255 8.94 17.66 0.90
CA SER A 255 9.99 18.60 1.29
C SER A 255 11.02 17.95 2.22
N ARG A 256 12.25 18.48 2.24
CA ARG A 256 13.27 18.03 3.20
C ARG A 256 12.82 18.30 4.62
N ALA A 257 12.37 19.53 4.89
CA ALA A 257 11.94 19.96 6.21
C ALA A 257 10.86 19.05 6.80
N GLY A 258 9.86 18.68 6.00
CA GLY A 258 8.80 17.77 6.42
C GLY A 258 9.28 16.34 6.70
N ALA A 259 10.14 15.80 5.84
CA ALA A 259 10.77 14.48 6.03
C ALA A 259 11.65 14.44 7.29
N GLU A 260 12.52 15.45 7.47
CA GLU A 260 13.39 15.55 8.65
C GLU A 260 12.59 15.72 9.94
N ALA A 261 11.51 16.51 9.93
CA ALA A 261 10.68 16.70 11.11
C ALA A 261 10.04 15.37 11.57
N ALA A 262 9.63 14.51 10.65
CA ALA A 262 9.11 13.18 10.98
C ALA A 262 10.17 12.28 11.65
N ILE A 263 11.40 12.29 11.11
CA ILE A 263 12.51 11.51 11.67
C ILE A 263 12.93 12.08 13.04
N LYS A 264 13.12 13.39 13.16
CA LYS A 264 13.50 14.08 14.40
C LYS A 264 12.47 13.90 15.52
N ALA A 265 11.19 13.81 15.18
CA ALA A 265 10.11 13.52 16.12
C ALA A 265 10.02 12.03 16.51
N ASN A 266 10.92 11.17 16.01
CA ASN A 266 10.88 9.72 16.20
C ASN A 266 9.58 9.07 15.70
N ALA A 267 8.89 9.71 14.75
CA ALA A 267 7.64 9.19 14.18
C ALA A 267 7.90 8.01 13.24
N CYS A 268 9.09 7.95 12.62
CA CYS A 268 9.47 6.91 11.66
C CYS A 268 10.98 6.84 11.47
N ASP A 269 11.44 5.72 10.91
CA ASP A 269 12.83 5.48 10.50
C ASP A 269 13.01 5.63 8.98
N ILE A 270 11.93 5.41 8.21
CA ILE A 270 11.94 5.43 6.74
C ILE A 270 10.83 6.36 6.23
N ILE A 271 11.18 7.22 5.28
CA ILE A 271 10.26 8.13 4.60
C ILE A 271 9.86 7.54 3.24
N GLY A 272 8.55 7.34 3.04
CA GLY A 272 8.00 6.88 1.78
C GLY A 272 7.58 8.00 0.84
N ILE A 273 8.14 7.97 -0.36
CA ILE A 273 7.89 8.98 -1.41
C ILE A 273 7.28 8.32 -2.65
N GLY A 274 6.00 8.59 -2.90
CA GLY A 274 5.27 8.09 -4.07
C GLY A 274 5.21 9.09 -5.22
N ARG A 275 4.21 9.98 -5.19
CA ARG A 275 3.90 10.92 -6.28
C ARG A 275 5.08 11.80 -6.74
N PRO A 276 5.91 12.38 -5.85
CA PRO A 276 7.10 13.12 -6.27
C PRO A 276 8.05 12.27 -7.14
N SER A 277 8.30 11.02 -6.76
CA SER A 277 9.17 10.09 -7.49
C SER A 277 8.64 9.73 -8.88
N ALA A 278 7.32 9.78 -9.08
CA ALA A 278 6.69 9.60 -10.40
C ALA A 278 6.88 10.82 -11.32
N ILE A 279 7.18 11.99 -10.76
CA ILE A 279 7.50 13.21 -11.51
C ILE A 279 9.01 13.32 -11.69
N ASP A 280 9.77 13.23 -10.62
CA ASP A 280 11.23 13.33 -10.65
C ASP A 280 11.85 12.19 -9.83
N ALA A 281 12.43 11.22 -10.54
CA ALA A 281 13.11 10.08 -9.93
C ALA A 281 14.34 10.49 -9.10
N LYS A 282 14.90 11.70 -9.31
CA LYS A 282 16.01 12.24 -8.53
C LYS A 282 15.54 13.05 -7.31
N PHE A 283 14.24 13.19 -7.09
CA PHE A 283 13.73 13.96 -5.95
C PHE A 283 14.31 13.53 -4.59
N PRO A 284 14.52 12.23 -4.28
CA PRO A 284 15.20 11.86 -3.04
C PRO A 284 16.63 12.41 -2.92
N GLN A 285 17.36 12.55 -4.04
CA GLN A 285 18.70 13.15 -4.04
C GLN A 285 18.64 14.65 -3.71
N LEU A 286 17.63 15.36 -4.22
CA LEU A 286 17.39 16.76 -3.85
C LEU A 286 17.15 16.89 -2.34
N LEU A 287 16.40 15.97 -1.74
CA LEU A 287 16.15 15.97 -0.29
C LEU A 287 17.41 15.72 0.52
N LEU A 288 18.41 15.01 -0.01
CA LEU A 288 19.65 14.70 0.69
C LEU A 288 20.78 15.70 0.42
N ASP A 289 20.63 16.59 -0.56
CA ASP A 289 21.67 17.54 -0.97
C ASP A 289 21.74 18.77 -0.05
N GLU A 290 22.54 18.70 1.01
CA GLU A 290 22.73 19.79 1.98
C GLU A 290 23.20 21.12 1.38
N SER A 291 23.72 21.14 0.13
CA SER A 291 24.07 22.39 -0.55
C SER A 291 22.85 23.18 -1.04
N VAL A 292 21.69 22.53 -1.14
CA VAL A 292 20.42 23.16 -1.51
C VAL A 292 19.71 23.64 -0.24
N PRO A 293 19.34 24.94 -0.15
CA PRO A 293 18.53 25.45 0.96
C PRO A 293 17.18 24.74 1.07
N ASP A 294 16.68 24.55 2.28
CA ASP A 294 15.45 23.79 2.56
C ASP A 294 14.23 24.31 1.81
N GLU A 295 14.14 25.63 1.59
CA GLU A 295 13.04 26.26 0.85
C GLU A 295 13.03 25.86 -0.64
N LYS A 296 14.15 25.35 -1.16
CA LYS A 296 14.28 24.85 -2.53
C LYS A 296 14.26 23.32 -2.60
N ALA A 297 14.46 22.63 -1.49
CA ALA A 297 14.43 21.17 -1.40
C ALA A 297 13.00 20.63 -1.26
N GLN A 298 12.14 20.97 -2.22
CA GLN A 298 10.73 20.59 -2.22
C GLN A 298 10.14 20.42 -3.63
N LEU A 299 9.09 19.59 -3.74
CA LEU A 299 8.31 19.38 -4.96
C LEU A 299 6.81 19.44 -4.64
N PRO A 300 6.21 20.64 -4.53
CA PRO A 300 4.79 20.78 -4.32
C PRO A 300 4.00 20.24 -5.53
N LEU A 301 2.94 19.47 -5.27
CA LEU A 301 2.11 18.87 -6.31
C LEU A 301 0.64 19.24 -6.11
N ALA A 302 0.06 19.89 -7.11
CA ALA A 302 -1.36 20.18 -7.18
C ALA A 302 -2.20 18.90 -7.39
N LYS A 303 -3.50 18.98 -7.10
CA LYS A 303 -4.44 17.89 -7.43
C LYS A 303 -4.60 17.78 -8.94
N VAL A 304 -4.69 16.56 -9.45
CA VAL A 304 -4.96 16.36 -10.88
C VAL A 304 -6.40 16.78 -11.18
N LYS A 305 -6.57 17.79 -12.03
CA LYS A 305 -7.89 18.29 -12.42
C LYS A 305 -8.54 17.34 -13.44
N PRO A 306 -9.82 17.00 -13.28
CA PRO A 306 -10.53 16.21 -14.28
C PRO A 306 -10.63 16.98 -15.61
N PRO A 307 -10.59 16.29 -16.77
CA PRO A 307 -10.75 16.93 -18.06
C PRO A 307 -12.12 17.63 -18.14
N PHE A 308 -12.21 18.73 -18.88
CA PHE A 308 -13.42 19.58 -18.93
C PHE A 308 -14.70 18.79 -19.24
N ILE A 309 -14.60 17.79 -20.13
CA ILE A 309 -15.72 16.91 -20.52
C ILE A 309 -16.26 16.05 -19.36
N ALA A 310 -15.44 15.75 -18.35
CA ALA A 310 -15.87 14.97 -17.17
C ALA A 310 -16.92 15.70 -16.32
N LYS A 311 -17.04 17.03 -16.44
CA LYS A 311 -18.10 17.81 -15.76
C LYS A 311 -19.50 17.50 -16.27
N PHE A 312 -19.62 16.89 -17.45
CA PHE A 312 -20.89 16.52 -18.08
C PHE A 312 -21.25 15.03 -17.89
N LEU A 313 -20.38 14.25 -17.26
CA LEU A 313 -20.66 12.84 -16.94
C LEU A 313 -21.44 12.74 -15.63
N PRO A 314 -22.50 11.90 -15.56
CA PRO A 314 -23.32 11.75 -14.36
C PRO A 314 -22.63 10.97 -13.22
N MET A 315 -21.33 10.70 -13.28
CA MET A 315 -20.60 9.95 -12.25
C MET A 315 -20.23 10.84 -11.05
N SER A 316 -20.30 10.28 -9.82
CA SER A 316 -19.82 11.00 -8.64
C SER A 316 -18.31 11.27 -8.76
N MET A 317 -17.90 12.51 -8.49
CA MET A 317 -16.51 13.00 -8.68
C MET A 317 -15.45 12.22 -7.86
N LYS A 318 -15.85 11.48 -6.82
CA LYS A 318 -14.92 10.88 -5.85
C LYS A 318 -14.22 9.63 -6.39
N SER A 319 -14.95 8.73 -7.04
CA SER A 319 -14.42 7.49 -7.62
C SER A 319 -13.57 7.76 -8.86
N VAL A 320 -13.97 8.77 -9.65
CA VAL A 320 -13.24 9.24 -10.83
C VAL A 320 -11.91 9.88 -10.43
N GLY A 321 -11.84 10.60 -9.30
CA GLY A 321 -10.63 11.30 -8.86
C GLY A 321 -9.45 10.38 -8.54
N ALA A 322 -9.66 9.26 -7.83
CA ALA A 322 -8.59 8.31 -7.50
C ALA A 322 -8.05 7.58 -8.74
N GLY A 323 -8.93 7.22 -9.67
CA GLY A 323 -8.54 6.64 -10.97
C GLY A 323 -7.80 7.64 -11.86
N LEU A 324 -8.20 8.91 -11.83
CA LEU A 324 -7.57 10.00 -12.59
C LEU A 324 -6.15 10.28 -12.10
N GLU A 325 -5.94 10.44 -10.79
CA GLU A 325 -4.58 10.64 -10.25
C GLU A 325 -3.68 9.45 -10.59
N SER A 326 -4.17 8.22 -10.35
CA SER A 326 -3.43 7.00 -10.65
C SER A 326 -3.02 6.93 -12.13
N SER A 327 -3.96 7.21 -13.04
CA SER A 327 -3.70 7.20 -14.49
C SER A 327 -2.69 8.27 -14.89
N TYR A 328 -2.79 9.47 -14.30
CA TYR A 328 -1.86 10.57 -14.56
C TYR A 328 -0.42 10.21 -14.17
N TYR A 329 -0.21 9.77 -12.92
CA TYR A 329 1.13 9.44 -12.43
C TYR A 329 1.70 8.18 -13.10
N ALA A 330 0.87 7.18 -13.42
CA ALA A 330 1.29 6.06 -14.26
C ALA A 330 1.78 6.53 -15.65
N GLY A 331 1.10 7.54 -16.22
CA GLY A 331 1.53 8.21 -17.43
C GLY A 331 2.91 8.86 -17.30
N GLN A 332 3.21 9.50 -16.16
CA GLN A 332 4.53 10.10 -15.91
C GLN A 332 5.63 9.06 -15.74
N ILE A 333 5.36 7.95 -15.04
CA ILE A 333 6.29 6.82 -14.94
C ILE A 333 6.60 6.25 -16.33
N LYS A 334 5.59 6.08 -17.19
CA LYS A 334 5.79 5.63 -18.58
C LYS A 334 6.66 6.61 -19.37
N ARG A 335 6.53 7.93 -19.14
CA ARG A 335 7.39 8.93 -19.76
C ARG A 335 8.85 8.77 -19.33
N ILE A 336 9.11 8.59 -18.03
CA ILE A 336 10.45 8.31 -17.50
C ILE A 336 11.03 7.06 -18.17
N GLY A 337 10.26 5.97 -18.23
CA GLY A 337 10.69 4.72 -18.87
C GLY A 337 11.02 4.86 -20.37
N ASN A 338 10.42 5.83 -21.05
CA ASN A 338 10.69 6.16 -22.46
C ASN A 338 11.74 7.27 -22.64
N GLY A 339 12.39 7.75 -21.58
CA GLY A 339 13.35 8.86 -21.64
C GLY A 339 12.74 10.23 -21.93
N LEU A 340 11.43 10.40 -21.70
CA LEU A 340 10.69 11.65 -21.93
C LEU A 340 10.60 12.48 -20.65
N LYS A 341 10.64 13.81 -20.80
CA LYS A 341 10.42 14.74 -19.67
C LYS A 341 9.03 14.55 -19.07
N THR A 342 8.93 14.45 -17.76
CA THR A 342 7.66 14.52 -17.01
C THR A 342 7.17 15.96 -16.89
N TYR A 343 5.98 16.15 -16.33
CA TYR A 343 5.44 17.45 -15.98
C TYR A 343 4.59 17.35 -14.72
N VAL A 344 4.50 18.43 -13.96
CA VAL A 344 3.61 18.52 -12.80
C VAL A 344 2.16 18.76 -13.22
N PRO A 345 1.16 18.41 -12.38
CA PRO A 345 -0.23 18.77 -12.64
C PRO A 345 -0.37 20.28 -12.80
N ALA A 346 -1.15 20.73 -13.78
CA ALA A 346 -1.42 22.15 -14.00
C ALA A 346 -2.20 22.75 -12.81
N LEU A 347 -1.78 23.94 -12.37
CA LEU A 347 -2.39 24.69 -11.27
C LEU A 347 -3.85 25.05 -11.51
#